data_AF-A0AB35IJ32-F1
#
_entry.id   AF-A0AB35IJ32-F1
#
_cell.length_a   1.000
_cell.length_b   1.000
_cell.length_c   1.000
_cell.angle_alpha   90.00
_cell.angle_beta   90.00
_cell.angle_gamma   90.00
#
_symmetry.space_group_name_H-M   'P 1'
#
loop_
_entity.id
_entity.type
_entity.pdbx_description
1 polymer ?
#
loop_
_entity_poly.entity_id
_entity_poly.type
_entity_poly.pdbx_seq_one_letter_code
_entity_poly.pdbx_strand_id
1 'polypeptide(L)'
;MAALTTLFPVFFMLALGFIARVKGWITLEQKNGANAIIFKILFPILVLNLMCTATIETDHIKIIGYVFGVYLLALVAGKLLAPLAGKKYAHFSPYLLTVVEGGNVALPLYLSIVGKSSNTVIFDIAGTVIAFIVFPVLIAKEAATGSSMKEMIKSIFTNSFVIAVIVGLVLNFMGIYDLLIASQFGEMITGTLSQATTPIVSMILFILGYDLNVDKKTLVPILKLMGIKIVYYAMVIAGFFILFPAQMADKTFMMAPIIYFMCPTGFGLMPVIAPLYKDEDDASFTSAFVSIFMIITLIVYTLVVIFIA
;
A
#
# COMPACT_ATOMS: atom_id res chain seq x y z
N MET A 1 4.61 26.82 9.52
CA MET A 1 4.43 27.02 8.07
C MET A 1 4.72 25.75 7.28
N ALA A 2 5.90 25.13 7.41
CA ALA A 2 6.25 23.89 6.69
C ALA A 2 5.22 22.75 6.84
N ALA A 3 4.84 22.40 8.08
CA ALA A 3 3.81 21.38 8.32
C ALA A 3 2.47 21.72 7.66
N LEU A 4 2.05 22.98 7.67
CA LEU A 4 0.80 23.40 7.03
C LEU A 4 0.89 23.27 5.50
N THR A 5 2.03 23.63 4.90
CA THR A 5 2.30 23.49 3.46
C THR A 5 2.25 22.03 2.99
N THR A 6 2.67 21.09 3.83
CA THR A 6 2.62 19.65 3.54
C THR A 6 1.24 19.03 3.84
N LEU A 7 0.62 19.37 4.96
CA LEU A 7 -0.65 18.77 5.39
C LEU A 7 -1.85 19.30 4.61
N PHE A 8 -1.91 20.61 4.34
CA PHE A 8 -3.09 21.24 3.74
C PHE A 8 -3.46 20.65 2.37
N PRO A 9 -2.54 20.49 1.39
CA PRO A 9 -2.89 19.90 0.10
C PRO A 9 -3.43 18.48 0.24
N VAL A 10 -2.88 17.69 1.16
CA VAL A 10 -3.29 16.30 1.39
C VAL A 10 -4.72 16.25 1.94
N PHE A 11 -5.00 16.97 3.02
CA PHE A 11 -6.34 17.02 3.61
C PHE A 11 -7.35 17.70 2.70
N PHE A 12 -6.93 18.67 1.89
CA PHE A 12 -7.77 19.29 0.88
C PHE A 12 -8.25 18.27 -0.16
N MET A 13 -7.35 17.47 -0.73
CA MET A 13 -7.72 16.43 -1.71
C MET A 13 -8.63 15.35 -1.10
N LEU A 14 -8.35 14.92 0.12
CA LEU A 14 -9.22 13.98 0.86
C LEU A 14 -10.61 14.57 1.10
N ALA A 15 -10.69 15.82 1.57
CA ALA A 15 -11.95 16.50 1.79
C ALA A 15 -12.74 16.68 0.48
N LEU A 16 -12.07 17.01 -0.62
CA LEU A 16 -12.69 17.09 -1.94
C LEU A 16 -13.32 15.75 -2.36
N GLY A 17 -12.61 14.64 -2.17
CA GLY A 17 -13.14 13.30 -2.45
C GLY A 17 -14.39 12.98 -1.64
N PHE A 18 -14.35 13.27 -0.34
CA PHE A 18 -15.49 13.09 0.56
C PHE A 18 -16.68 13.97 0.16
N ILE A 19 -16.46 15.25 -0.12
CA ILE A 19 -17.50 16.19 -0.56
C ILE A 19 -18.09 15.73 -1.89
N ALA A 20 -17.27 15.27 -2.84
CA ALA A 20 -17.74 14.77 -4.14
C ALA A 20 -18.70 13.59 -3.99
N ARG A 21 -18.46 12.70 -3.02
CA ARG A 21 -19.40 11.63 -2.66
C ARG A 21 -20.69 12.18 -2.07
N VAL A 22 -20.60 13.01 -1.02
CA VAL A 22 -21.77 13.54 -0.29
C VAL A 22 -22.66 14.39 -1.18
N LYS A 23 -22.07 15.18 -2.09
CA LYS A 23 -22.78 16.02 -3.05
C LYS A 23 -23.19 15.28 -4.32
N GLY A 24 -22.77 14.02 -4.50
CA GLY A 24 -23.07 13.23 -5.69
C GLY A 24 -22.42 13.76 -6.97
N TRP A 25 -21.30 14.50 -6.87
CA TRP A 25 -20.54 14.95 -8.04
C TRP A 25 -19.92 13.80 -8.82
N ILE A 26 -19.53 12.74 -8.09
CA ILE A 26 -18.92 11.53 -8.64
C ILE A 26 -19.75 10.33 -8.17
N THR A 27 -20.19 9.49 -9.11
CA THR A 27 -20.86 8.21 -8.80
C THR A 27 -19.85 7.13 -8.41
N LEU A 28 -20.32 6.06 -7.77
CA LEU A 28 -19.47 4.93 -7.41
C LEU A 28 -18.80 4.30 -8.64
N GLU A 29 -19.53 4.21 -9.76
CA GLU A 29 -19.01 3.70 -11.03
C GLU A 29 -17.90 4.59 -11.59
N GLN A 30 -18.09 5.91 -11.59
CA GLN A 30 -17.07 6.87 -12.02
C GLN A 30 -15.81 6.80 -11.15
N LYS A 31 -15.98 6.68 -9.82
CA LYS A 31 -14.86 6.47 -8.90
C LYS A 31 -14.13 5.15 -9.18
N ASN A 32 -14.86 4.07 -9.46
CA ASN A 32 -14.26 2.79 -9.83
C ASN A 32 -13.52 2.87 -11.18
N GLY A 33 -14.00 3.69 -12.12
CA GLY A 33 -13.26 4.05 -13.33
C GLY A 33 -11.94 4.78 -13.03
N ALA A 34 -11.96 5.77 -12.12
CA ALA A 34 -10.76 6.46 -11.66
C ALA A 34 -9.76 5.50 -10.99
N ASN A 35 -10.24 4.56 -10.18
CA ASN A 35 -9.42 3.47 -9.62
C ASN A 35 -8.72 2.65 -10.71
N ALA A 36 -9.45 2.30 -11.78
CA ALA A 36 -8.86 1.54 -12.88
C ALA A 36 -7.77 2.32 -13.61
N ILE A 37 -7.99 3.62 -13.89
CA ILE A 37 -6.97 4.49 -14.51
C ILE A 37 -5.71 4.52 -13.64
N ILE A 38 -5.87 4.74 -12.35
CA ILE A 38 -4.73 4.82 -11.45
C ILE A 38 -4.03 3.48 -11.31
N PHE A 39 -4.71 2.45 -10.80
CA PHE A 39 -4.04 1.24 -10.36
C PHE A 39 -3.65 0.31 -11.50
N LYS A 40 -4.36 0.35 -12.64
CA LYS A 40 -4.03 -0.52 -13.78
C LYS A 40 -3.10 0.13 -14.78
N ILE A 41 -3.09 1.46 -14.90
CA ILE A 41 -2.37 2.18 -15.96
C ILE A 41 -1.25 3.05 -15.37
N LEU A 42 -1.58 4.05 -14.56
CA LEU A 42 -0.61 5.07 -14.14
C LEU A 42 0.34 4.56 -13.04
N PHE A 43 -0.17 3.76 -12.11
CA PHE A 43 0.59 3.27 -10.96
C PHE A 43 1.75 2.34 -11.37
N PRO A 44 1.56 1.37 -12.30
CA PRO A 44 2.68 0.62 -12.88
C PRO A 44 3.76 1.50 -13.51
N ILE A 45 3.40 2.61 -14.17
CA ILE A 45 4.38 3.54 -14.76
C ILE A 45 5.21 4.22 -13.66
N LEU A 46 4.56 4.64 -12.57
CA LEU A 46 5.26 5.21 -11.41
C LEU A 46 6.24 4.22 -10.80
N VAL A 47 5.80 2.98 -10.57
CA VAL A 47 6.62 1.91 -9.99
C VAL A 47 7.82 1.62 -10.87
N LEU A 48 7.62 1.50 -12.19
CA LEU A 48 8.71 1.33 -13.15
C LEU A 48 9.72 2.48 -13.05
N ASN A 49 9.26 3.73 -13.03
CA ASN A 49 10.13 4.90 -12.88
C ASN A 49 10.93 4.88 -11.56
N LEU A 50 10.27 4.53 -10.45
CA LEU A 50 10.92 4.43 -9.13
C LEU A 50 11.94 3.30 -9.09
N MET A 51 11.69 2.16 -9.74
CA MET A 51 12.64 1.04 -9.82
C MET A 51 13.80 1.33 -10.76
N CYS A 52 13.54 1.98 -11.90
CA CYS A 52 14.59 2.44 -12.81
C CYS A 52 15.57 3.40 -12.15
N THR A 53 15.09 4.23 -11.20
CA THR A 53 15.91 5.23 -10.50
C THR A 53 16.34 4.82 -9.09
N ALA A 54 16.01 3.60 -8.67
CA ALA A 54 16.34 3.12 -7.33
C ALA A 54 17.84 2.84 -7.21
N THR A 55 18.45 3.30 -6.14
CA THR A 55 19.77 2.86 -5.70
C THR A 55 19.60 1.58 -4.88
N ILE A 56 19.86 0.41 -5.47
CA ILE A 56 19.67 -0.86 -4.75
C ILE A 56 20.97 -1.26 -4.07
N GLU A 57 21.08 -0.87 -2.81
CA GLU A 57 22.19 -1.27 -1.95
C GLU A 57 21.96 -2.67 -1.38
N THR A 58 23.05 -3.35 -0.99
CA THR A 58 22.97 -4.70 -0.40
C THR A 58 22.09 -4.73 0.86
N ASP A 59 22.02 -3.62 1.59
CA ASP A 59 21.17 -3.50 2.78
C ASP A 59 19.67 -3.49 2.45
N HIS A 60 19.26 -3.12 1.24
CA HIS A 60 17.85 -3.21 0.82
C HIS A 60 17.36 -4.66 0.74
N ILE A 61 18.23 -5.62 0.40
CA ILE A 61 17.87 -7.04 0.37
C ILE A 61 17.54 -7.54 1.78
N LYS A 62 18.32 -7.13 2.79
CA LYS A 62 18.07 -7.49 4.20
C LYS A 62 16.73 -6.91 4.67
N ILE A 63 16.42 -5.68 4.27
CA ILE A 63 15.16 -5.03 4.59
C ILE A 63 13.99 -5.76 3.93
N ILE A 64 14.07 -6.08 2.63
CA ILE A 64 13.04 -6.87 1.94
C ILE A 64 12.81 -8.21 2.66
N GLY A 65 13.89 -8.90 3.02
CA GLY A 65 13.82 -10.15 3.77
C GLY A 65 13.15 -9.99 5.13
N TYR A 66 13.47 -8.92 5.87
CA TYR A 66 12.82 -8.59 7.13
C TYR A 66 11.32 -8.34 6.95
N VAL A 67 10.94 -7.47 6.00
CA VAL A 67 9.54 -7.13 5.71
C VAL A 67 8.74 -8.38 5.31
N PHE A 68 9.33 -9.23 4.46
CA PHE A 68 8.72 -10.50 4.08
C PHE A 68 8.51 -11.43 5.30
N GLY A 69 9.53 -11.56 6.15
CA GLY A 69 9.45 -12.37 7.37
C GLY A 69 8.37 -11.86 8.34
N VAL A 70 8.32 -10.55 8.60
CA VAL A 70 7.28 -10.00 9.50
C VAL A 70 5.89 -10.10 8.90
N TYR A 71 5.71 -10.15 7.59
CA TYR A 71 4.40 -10.44 7.00
C TYR A 71 3.99 -11.90 7.16
N LEU A 72 4.90 -12.86 6.98
CA LEU A 72 4.60 -14.25 7.31
C LEU A 72 4.22 -14.43 8.78
N LEU A 73 4.95 -13.76 9.68
CA LEU A 73 4.63 -13.74 11.11
C LEU A 73 3.29 -13.05 11.39
N ALA A 74 2.96 -11.97 10.68
CA ALA A 74 1.68 -11.27 10.81
C ALA A 74 0.51 -12.17 10.42
N LEU A 75 0.69 -13.03 9.42
CA LEU A 75 -0.32 -14.00 9.01
C LEU A 75 -0.56 -15.04 10.09
N VAL A 76 0.51 -15.59 10.68
CA VAL A 76 0.41 -16.56 11.78
C VAL A 76 -0.22 -15.91 13.01
N ALA A 77 0.29 -14.75 13.42
CA ALA A 77 -0.26 -13.97 14.53
C ALA A 77 -1.72 -13.60 14.28
N GLY A 78 -2.07 -13.22 13.05
CA GLY A 78 -3.43 -12.92 12.64
C GLY A 78 -4.36 -14.12 12.77
N LYS A 79 -3.93 -15.32 12.37
CA LYS A 79 -4.71 -16.56 12.56
C LYS A 79 -4.97 -16.86 14.03
N LEU A 80 -4.02 -16.54 14.92
CA LEU A 80 -4.15 -16.75 16.37
C LEU A 80 -4.99 -15.67 17.07
N LEU A 81 -4.81 -14.39 16.70
CA LEU A 81 -5.35 -13.25 17.42
C LEU A 81 -6.67 -12.72 16.84
N ALA A 82 -6.95 -12.92 15.55
CA ALA A 82 -8.20 -12.45 14.93
C ALA A 82 -9.48 -12.97 15.61
N PRO A 83 -9.56 -14.22 16.11
CA PRO A 83 -10.74 -14.69 16.86
C PRO A 83 -11.06 -13.86 18.12
N LEU A 84 -10.07 -13.16 18.70
CA LEU A 84 -10.25 -12.29 19.87
C LEU A 84 -10.98 -10.98 19.52
N ALA A 85 -10.85 -10.52 18.27
CA ALA A 85 -11.55 -9.34 17.76
C ALA A 85 -13.03 -9.65 17.44
N GLY A 86 -13.32 -10.90 17.10
CA GLY A 86 -14.67 -11.41 16.91
C GLY A 86 -14.70 -12.65 16.03
N LYS A 87 -15.35 -13.73 16.51
CA LYS A 87 -15.41 -15.00 15.77
C LYS A 87 -16.09 -14.91 14.41
N LYS A 88 -17.01 -13.95 14.23
CA LYS A 88 -17.75 -13.75 12.98
C LYS A 88 -16.84 -13.47 11.79
N TYR A 89 -15.84 -12.60 11.97
CA TYR A 89 -14.97 -12.10 10.89
C TYR A 89 -13.59 -12.78 10.85
N ALA A 90 -13.36 -13.76 11.73
CA ALA A 90 -12.03 -14.36 11.94
C ALA A 90 -11.50 -15.15 10.72
N HIS A 91 -12.35 -15.54 9.78
CA HIS A 91 -11.95 -16.35 8.62
C HIS A 91 -11.18 -15.58 7.55
N PHE A 92 -11.36 -14.26 7.43
CA PHE A 92 -10.60 -13.41 6.49
C PHE A 92 -9.74 -12.34 7.18
N SER A 93 -10.02 -12.04 8.46
CA SER A 93 -9.28 -11.07 9.26
C SER A 93 -7.74 -11.24 9.28
N PRO A 94 -7.16 -12.46 9.28
CA PRO A 94 -5.70 -12.62 9.23
C PRO A 94 -5.06 -11.94 8.01
N TYR A 95 -5.72 -12.00 6.85
CA TYR A 95 -5.25 -11.35 5.63
C TYR A 95 -5.32 -9.82 5.74
N LEU A 96 -6.34 -9.28 6.44
CA LEU A 96 -6.41 -7.86 6.75
C LEU A 96 -5.27 -7.40 7.68
N LEU A 97 -4.90 -8.21 8.66
CA LEU A 97 -3.80 -7.87 9.56
C LEU A 97 -2.42 -7.91 8.87
N THR A 98 -2.27 -8.71 7.82
CA THR A 98 -0.96 -9.11 7.31
C THR A 98 -0.30 -8.14 6.36
N VAL A 99 -1.02 -7.48 5.45
CA VAL A 99 -0.39 -6.53 4.53
C VAL A 99 -0.91 -5.11 4.75
N VAL A 100 -0.15 -4.14 4.29
CA VAL A 100 -0.53 -2.72 4.31
C VAL A 100 -0.63 -2.19 2.88
N GLU A 101 -1.33 -1.09 2.71
CA GLU A 101 -1.48 -0.39 1.45
C GLU A 101 -0.25 0.50 1.20
N GLY A 102 0.84 -0.14 0.79
CA GLY A 102 2.08 0.54 0.52
C GLY A 102 1.98 1.46 -0.69
N GLY A 103 1.58 0.90 -1.82
CA GLY A 103 1.52 1.62 -3.08
C GLY A 103 0.50 2.76 -3.09
N ASN A 104 -0.72 2.51 -2.63
CA ASN A 104 -1.82 3.47 -2.82
C ASN A 104 -2.05 4.39 -1.62
N VAL A 105 -1.37 4.19 -0.50
CA VAL A 105 -1.53 5.06 0.69
C VAL A 105 -0.18 5.51 1.20
N ALA A 106 0.72 4.56 1.52
CA ALA A 106 2.01 4.92 2.11
C ALA A 106 2.86 5.79 1.18
N LEU A 107 2.98 5.39 -0.10
CA LEU A 107 3.80 6.10 -1.09
C LEU A 107 3.35 7.56 -1.30
N PRO A 108 2.08 7.87 -1.62
CA PRO A 108 1.67 9.27 -1.82
C PRO A 108 1.82 10.13 -0.56
N LEU A 109 1.50 9.58 0.63
CA LEU A 109 1.70 10.30 1.89
C LEU A 109 3.17 10.51 2.23
N TYR A 110 4.04 9.57 1.88
CA TYR A 110 5.46 9.70 2.09
C TYR A 110 6.09 10.71 1.11
N LEU A 111 5.75 10.60 -0.18
CA LEU A 111 6.23 11.52 -1.22
C LEU A 111 5.75 12.97 -1.01
N SER A 112 4.60 13.21 -0.38
CA SER A 112 4.18 14.57 -0.03
C SER A 112 5.08 15.23 1.01
N ILE A 113 5.90 14.45 1.74
CA ILE A 113 6.90 14.96 2.68
C ILE A 113 8.26 15.08 2.01
N VAL A 114 8.73 14.01 1.36
CA VAL A 114 10.14 13.90 0.92
C VAL A 114 10.37 14.24 -0.56
N GLY A 115 9.30 14.46 -1.32
CA GLY A 115 9.34 14.78 -2.76
C GLY A 115 9.60 13.56 -3.63
N LYS A 116 10.80 12.96 -3.56
CA LYS A 116 11.20 11.79 -4.36
C LYS A 116 12.00 10.81 -3.50
N SER A 117 11.52 9.57 -3.38
CA SER A 117 12.23 8.48 -2.72
C SER A 117 11.59 7.13 -3.09
N SER A 118 12.37 6.06 -3.02
CA SER A 118 11.93 4.68 -3.28
C SER A 118 11.78 3.84 -1.99
N ASN A 119 12.01 4.41 -0.80
CA ASN A 119 12.09 3.66 0.45
C ASN A 119 10.84 2.82 0.74
N THR A 120 9.64 3.39 0.56
CA THR A 120 8.38 2.66 0.74
C THR A 120 8.16 1.58 -0.33
N VAL A 121 8.69 1.76 -1.54
CA VAL A 121 8.58 0.78 -2.63
C VAL A 121 9.40 -0.47 -2.31
N ILE A 122 10.55 -0.32 -1.64
CA ILE A 122 11.38 -1.45 -1.21
C ILE A 122 10.58 -2.38 -0.29
N PHE A 123 9.81 -1.82 0.64
CA PHE A 123 8.94 -2.61 1.53
C PHE A 123 7.79 -3.26 0.73
N ASP A 124 7.27 -2.54 -0.28
CA ASP A 124 6.16 -2.98 -1.12
C ASP A 124 6.49 -4.14 -2.06
N ILE A 125 7.77 -4.36 -2.37
CA ILE A 125 8.22 -5.59 -3.06
C ILE A 125 7.81 -6.81 -2.24
N ALA A 126 8.10 -6.83 -0.93
CA ALA A 126 7.70 -7.92 -0.05
C ALA A 126 6.17 -7.99 0.11
N GLY A 127 5.50 -6.85 0.28
CA GLY A 127 4.05 -6.76 0.38
C GLY A 127 3.33 -7.32 -0.85
N THR A 128 3.83 -7.03 -2.05
CA THR A 128 3.31 -7.49 -3.34
C THR A 128 3.45 -8.99 -3.48
N VAL A 129 4.61 -9.56 -3.13
CA VAL A 129 4.80 -11.01 -3.13
C VAL A 129 3.80 -11.67 -2.18
N ILE A 130 3.61 -11.14 -0.98
CA ILE A 130 2.64 -11.71 -0.04
C ILE A 130 1.21 -11.60 -0.58
N ALA A 131 0.79 -10.41 -1.03
CA ALA A 131 -0.58 -10.11 -1.43
C ALA A 131 -1.02 -10.78 -2.73
N PHE A 132 -0.13 -10.86 -3.73
CA PHE A 132 -0.46 -11.33 -5.08
C PHE A 132 0.13 -12.69 -5.44
N ILE A 133 1.06 -13.23 -4.65
CA ILE A 133 1.61 -14.59 -4.83
C ILE A 133 1.14 -15.49 -3.71
N VAL A 134 1.50 -15.17 -2.47
CA VAL A 134 1.30 -16.08 -1.34
C VAL A 134 -0.19 -16.23 -1.01
N PHE A 135 -0.93 -15.12 -0.90
CA PHE A 135 -2.34 -15.19 -0.53
C PHE A 135 -3.22 -15.91 -1.54
N PRO A 136 -3.16 -15.64 -2.87
CA PRO A 136 -3.93 -16.43 -3.82
C PRO A 136 -3.67 -17.93 -3.66
N VAL A 137 -2.41 -18.34 -3.45
CA VAL A 137 -2.02 -19.76 -3.23
C VAL A 137 -2.67 -20.34 -1.97
N LEU A 138 -2.64 -19.59 -0.87
CA LEU A 138 -3.26 -20.03 0.38
C LEU A 138 -4.79 -20.10 0.27
N ILE A 139 -5.40 -19.08 -0.34
CA ILE A 139 -6.85 -18.97 -0.50
C ILE A 139 -7.37 -20.03 -1.45
N ALA A 140 -6.70 -20.31 -2.57
CA ALA A 140 -7.13 -21.37 -3.48
C ALA A 140 -7.09 -22.76 -2.82
N LYS A 141 -6.13 -22.99 -1.92
CA LYS A 141 -6.07 -24.21 -1.10
C LYS A 141 -7.21 -24.27 -0.08
N GLU A 142 -7.52 -23.15 0.60
CA GLU A 142 -8.58 -23.07 1.61
C GLU A 142 -9.99 -23.10 0.99
N ALA A 143 -10.19 -22.53 -0.20
CA ALA A 143 -11.48 -22.40 -0.88
C ALA A 143 -11.84 -23.60 -1.78
N ALA A 144 -11.02 -24.66 -1.81
CA ALA A 144 -11.19 -25.84 -2.67
C ALA A 144 -11.39 -25.51 -4.18
N THR A 145 -10.89 -24.36 -4.65
CA THR A 145 -11.19 -23.85 -6.01
C THR A 145 -10.44 -24.56 -7.14
N GLY A 146 -9.66 -25.61 -6.86
CA GLY A 146 -9.00 -26.42 -7.90
C GLY A 146 -8.07 -25.64 -8.84
N SER A 147 -7.75 -24.38 -8.52
CA SER A 147 -6.95 -23.50 -9.37
C SER A 147 -5.57 -24.11 -9.56
N SER A 148 -5.20 -24.35 -10.81
CA SER A 148 -3.94 -25.02 -11.11
C SER A 148 -2.77 -24.10 -10.76
N MET A 149 -1.66 -24.63 -10.23
CA MET A 149 -0.42 -23.87 -9.96
C MET A 149 0.00 -23.00 -11.17
N LYS A 150 -0.29 -23.48 -12.38
CA LYS A 150 -0.05 -22.77 -13.65
C LYS A 150 -0.86 -21.48 -13.78
N GLU A 151 -2.14 -21.48 -13.42
CA GLU A 151 -2.98 -20.27 -13.45
C GLU A 151 -2.54 -19.25 -12.41
N MET A 152 -2.04 -19.72 -11.25
CA MET A 152 -1.51 -18.85 -10.20
C MET A 152 -0.21 -18.18 -10.64
N ILE A 153 0.73 -18.94 -11.20
CA ILE A 153 1.96 -18.38 -11.77
C ILE A 153 1.62 -17.38 -12.89
N LYS A 154 0.66 -17.72 -13.76
CA LYS A 154 0.22 -16.83 -14.83
C LYS A 154 -0.31 -15.52 -14.26
N SER A 155 -1.21 -15.54 -13.27
CA SER A 155 -1.81 -14.33 -12.70
C SER A 155 -0.77 -13.37 -12.12
N ILE A 156 0.27 -13.91 -11.48
CA ILE A 156 1.40 -13.16 -10.91
C ILE A 156 2.18 -12.45 -12.00
N PHE A 157 2.64 -13.18 -13.01
CA PHE A 157 3.48 -12.62 -14.08
C PHE A 157 2.69 -11.82 -15.12
N THR A 158 1.35 -11.87 -15.09
CA THR A 158 0.49 -10.94 -15.86
C THR A 158 0.08 -9.70 -15.08
N ASN A 159 0.40 -9.60 -13.80
CA ASN A 159 0.08 -8.43 -12.99
C ASN A 159 0.95 -7.24 -13.43
N SER A 160 0.31 -6.12 -13.80
CA SER A 160 1.00 -4.93 -14.32
C SER A 160 2.00 -4.32 -13.33
N PHE A 161 1.73 -4.39 -12.03
CA PHE A 161 2.66 -3.96 -10.99
C PHE A 161 3.90 -4.86 -10.95
N VAL A 162 3.72 -6.18 -10.94
CA VAL A 162 4.85 -7.14 -10.91
C VAL A 162 5.72 -6.99 -12.14
N ILE A 163 5.10 -6.83 -13.32
CA ILE A 163 5.80 -6.56 -14.57
C ILE A 163 6.60 -5.25 -14.46
N ALA A 164 6.00 -4.17 -13.96
CA ALA A 164 6.67 -2.89 -13.79
C ALA A 164 7.90 -2.98 -12.86
N VAL A 165 7.79 -3.72 -11.75
CA VAL A 165 8.92 -3.97 -10.84
C VAL A 165 10.03 -4.72 -11.57
N ILE A 166 9.72 -5.86 -12.19
CA ILE A 166 10.73 -6.69 -12.88
C ILE A 166 11.43 -5.89 -13.99
N VAL A 167 10.66 -5.23 -14.85
CA VAL A 167 11.21 -4.44 -15.96
C VAL A 167 12.05 -3.28 -15.42
N GLY A 168 11.55 -2.55 -14.43
CA GLY A 168 12.30 -1.43 -13.84
C GLY A 168 13.62 -1.86 -13.19
N LEU A 169 13.62 -2.98 -12.46
CA LEU A 169 14.83 -3.57 -11.88
C LEU A 169 15.82 -4.03 -12.95
N VAL A 170 15.34 -4.69 -14.01
CA VAL A 170 16.20 -5.11 -15.13
C VAL A 170 16.84 -3.91 -15.83
N LEU A 171 16.06 -2.87 -16.13
CA LEU A 171 16.57 -1.65 -16.77
C LEU A 171 17.59 -0.91 -15.89
N ASN A 172 17.37 -0.89 -14.57
CA ASN A 172 18.29 -0.32 -13.60
C ASN A 172 19.60 -1.12 -13.53
N PHE A 173 19.54 -2.44 -13.30
CA PHE A 173 20.73 -3.28 -13.18
C PHE A 173 21.55 -3.39 -14.46
N MET A 174 20.93 -3.28 -15.63
CA MET A 174 21.64 -3.25 -16.92
C MET A 174 22.20 -1.87 -17.27
N GLY A 175 21.90 -0.82 -16.48
CA GLY A 175 22.29 0.57 -16.79
C GLY A 175 21.61 1.16 -18.02
N ILE A 176 20.60 0.47 -18.58
CA ILE A 176 19.90 0.89 -19.80
C ILE A 176 19.14 2.19 -19.56
N TYR A 177 18.53 2.32 -18.38
CA TYR A 177 17.78 3.53 -18.05
C TYR A 177 18.68 4.77 -18.07
N ASP A 178 19.85 4.70 -17.45
CA ASP A 178 20.79 5.83 -17.42
C ASP A 178 21.29 6.20 -18.83
N LEU A 179 21.56 5.21 -19.68
CA LEU A 179 21.91 5.43 -21.09
C LEU A 179 20.78 6.11 -21.87
N LEU A 180 19.53 5.70 -21.64
CA LEU A 180 18.36 6.31 -22.28
C LEU A 180 18.16 7.76 -21.84
N ILE A 181 18.31 8.04 -20.54
CA ILE A 181 18.18 9.40 -19.99
C ILE A 181 19.33 10.31 -20.45
N ALA A 182 20.55 9.78 -20.60
CA ALA A 182 21.68 10.53 -21.13
C ALA A 182 21.62 10.77 -22.65
N SER A 183 20.72 10.11 -23.37
CA SER A 183 20.55 10.26 -24.82
C SER A 183 19.73 11.51 -25.19
N GLN A 184 19.64 11.81 -26.49
CA GLN A 184 18.76 12.88 -27.02
C GLN A 184 17.27 12.68 -26.69
N PHE A 185 16.87 11.46 -26.28
CA PHE A 185 15.50 11.14 -25.89
C PHE A 185 15.23 11.36 -24.40
N GLY A 186 16.24 11.74 -23.61
CA GLY A 186 16.13 11.86 -22.16
C GLY A 186 15.00 12.78 -21.72
N GLU A 187 14.94 14.01 -22.24
CA GLU A 187 13.88 14.98 -21.92
C GLU A 187 12.49 14.45 -22.26
N MET A 188 12.34 13.81 -23.42
CA MET A 188 11.09 13.19 -23.86
C MET A 188 10.65 12.10 -22.87
N ILE A 189 11.57 11.21 -22.47
CA ILE A 189 11.30 10.13 -21.52
C ILE A 189 10.92 10.71 -20.15
N THR A 190 11.73 11.62 -19.59
CA THR A 190 11.44 12.22 -18.28
C THR A 190 10.16 13.03 -18.28
N GLY A 191 9.88 13.77 -19.36
CA GLY A 191 8.65 14.55 -19.53
C GLY A 191 7.43 13.66 -19.61
N THR A 192 7.50 12.56 -20.38
CA THR A 192 6.41 11.57 -20.47
C THR A 192 6.16 10.90 -19.12
N LEU A 193 7.21 10.48 -18.42
CA LEU A 193 7.07 9.88 -17.10
C LEU A 193 6.45 10.87 -16.11
N SER A 194 6.95 12.11 -16.06
CA SER A 194 6.41 13.16 -15.20
C SER A 194 4.93 13.44 -15.49
N GLN A 195 4.54 13.56 -16.77
CA GLN A 195 3.17 13.79 -17.18
C GLN A 195 2.23 12.65 -16.73
N ALA A 196 2.69 11.41 -16.82
CA ALA A 196 1.93 10.24 -16.38
C ALA A 196 1.85 10.14 -14.85
N THR A 197 2.91 10.50 -14.12
CA THR A 197 2.99 10.27 -12.68
C THR A 197 2.46 11.41 -11.82
N THR A 198 2.51 12.66 -12.30
CA THR A 198 2.09 13.85 -11.54
C THR A 198 0.66 13.77 -11.00
N PRO A 199 -0.35 13.30 -11.77
CA PRO A 199 -1.73 13.22 -11.27
C PRO A 199 -1.97 12.17 -10.18
N ILE A 200 -1.05 11.19 -10.04
CA ILE A 200 -1.29 9.97 -9.27
C ILE A 200 -1.60 10.28 -7.81
N VAL A 201 -0.73 11.04 -7.13
CA VAL A 201 -0.88 11.35 -5.70
C VAL A 201 -2.23 12.05 -5.43
N SER A 202 -2.56 13.08 -6.22
CA SER A 202 -3.80 13.84 -6.08
C SER A 202 -5.04 12.97 -6.33
N MET A 203 -5.04 12.17 -7.39
CA MET A 203 -6.16 11.28 -7.70
C MET A 203 -6.35 10.20 -6.64
N ILE A 204 -5.26 9.62 -6.14
CA ILE A 204 -5.31 8.64 -5.05
C ILE A 204 -5.89 9.28 -3.80
N LEU A 205 -5.40 10.44 -3.37
CA LEU A 205 -5.94 11.12 -2.18
C LEU A 205 -7.43 11.48 -2.33
N PHE A 206 -7.85 11.87 -3.53
CA PHE A 206 -9.27 12.08 -3.82
C PHE A 206 -10.09 10.79 -3.70
N ILE A 207 -9.63 9.69 -4.31
CA ILE A 207 -10.26 8.37 -4.22
C ILE A 207 -10.37 7.93 -2.75
N LEU A 208 -9.29 8.07 -1.98
CA LEU A 208 -9.26 7.73 -0.56
C LEU A 208 -10.30 8.54 0.20
N GLY A 209 -10.39 9.85 -0.06
CA GLY A 209 -11.40 10.72 0.53
C GLY A 209 -12.83 10.31 0.20
N TYR A 210 -13.08 9.88 -1.04
CA TYR A 210 -14.37 9.35 -1.49
C TYR A 210 -14.74 8.07 -0.73
N ASP A 211 -13.79 7.17 -0.57
CA ASP A 211 -13.98 5.86 0.07
C ASP A 211 -14.03 5.93 1.62
N LEU A 212 -13.83 7.10 2.22
CA LEU A 212 -14.07 7.31 3.65
C LEU A 212 -15.56 7.12 3.96
N ASN A 213 -15.88 5.96 4.54
CA ASN A 213 -17.22 5.60 5.01
C ASN A 213 -17.13 4.95 6.38
N VAL A 214 -17.95 5.40 7.33
CA VAL A 214 -18.01 4.82 8.68
C VAL A 214 -19.36 4.15 8.85
N ASP A 215 -19.37 2.81 8.83
CA ASP A 215 -20.53 2.03 9.27
C ASP A 215 -20.44 1.79 10.79
N LYS A 216 -21.45 2.25 11.53
CA LYS A 216 -21.49 2.15 13.00
C LYS A 216 -21.79 0.73 13.49
N LYS A 217 -22.34 -0.15 12.65
CA LYS A 217 -22.80 -1.49 13.07
C LYS A 217 -21.65 -2.45 13.41
N THR A 218 -20.48 -2.26 12.80
CA THR A 218 -19.30 -3.14 12.92
C THR A 218 -18.13 -2.51 13.67
N LEU A 219 -18.35 -1.35 14.31
CA LEU A 219 -17.28 -0.52 14.87
C LEU A 219 -16.45 -1.23 15.95
N VAL A 220 -17.10 -1.96 16.87
CA VAL A 220 -16.38 -2.60 17.99
C VAL A 220 -15.43 -3.71 17.52
N PRO A 221 -15.87 -4.70 16.70
CA PRO A 221 -14.94 -5.70 16.19
C PRO A 221 -13.85 -5.10 15.28
N ILE A 222 -14.16 -4.05 14.52
CA ILE A 222 -13.15 -3.30 13.74
C ILE A 222 -12.09 -2.74 14.67
N LEU A 223 -12.46 -1.95 15.69
CA LEU A 223 -11.51 -1.31 16.60
C LEU A 223 -10.61 -2.33 17.32
N LYS A 224 -11.15 -3.49 17.71
CA LYS A 224 -10.33 -4.57 18.29
C LYS A 224 -9.31 -5.11 17.29
N LEU A 225 -9.72 -5.37 16.05
CA LEU A 225 -8.84 -5.86 15.00
C LEU A 225 -7.76 -4.82 14.65
N MET A 226 -8.14 -3.54 14.60
CA MET A 226 -7.21 -2.43 14.39
C MET A 226 -6.19 -2.34 15.52
N GLY A 227 -6.61 -2.52 16.78
CA GLY A 227 -5.70 -2.55 17.93
C GLY A 227 -4.63 -3.63 17.79
N ILE A 228 -5.02 -4.85 17.38
CA ILE A 228 -4.07 -5.93 17.09
C ILE A 228 -3.08 -5.50 15.99
N LYS A 229 -3.58 -4.94 14.89
CA LYS A 229 -2.75 -4.46 13.77
C LYS A 229 -1.75 -3.40 14.23
N ILE A 230 -2.21 -2.39 14.95
CA ILE A 230 -1.38 -1.27 15.44
C ILE A 230 -0.28 -1.78 16.37
N VAL A 231 -0.62 -2.62 17.35
CA VAL A 231 0.37 -3.17 18.29
C VAL A 231 1.41 -4.02 17.54
N TYR A 232 0.96 -4.86 16.62
CA TYR A 232 1.87 -5.67 15.82
C TYR A 232 2.84 -4.81 15.00
N TYR A 233 2.34 -3.83 14.26
CA TYR A 233 3.19 -3.00 13.42
C TYR A 233 4.03 -1.99 14.19
N ALA A 234 3.61 -1.59 15.39
CA ALA A 234 4.47 -0.84 16.31
C ALA A 234 5.70 -1.67 16.70
N MET A 235 5.55 -2.98 16.94
CA MET A 235 6.70 -3.88 17.18
C MET A 235 7.56 -4.04 15.93
N VAL A 236 6.96 -4.12 14.74
CA VAL A 236 7.72 -4.17 13.47
C VAL A 236 8.57 -2.92 13.28
N ILE A 237 8.00 -1.73 13.53
CA ILE A 237 8.71 -0.45 13.48
C ILE A 237 9.83 -0.40 14.54
N ALA A 238 9.56 -0.86 15.77
CA ALA A 238 10.61 -0.98 16.79
C ALA A 238 11.75 -1.92 16.33
N GLY A 239 11.41 -3.01 15.63
CA GLY A 239 12.39 -3.89 15.01
C GLY A 239 13.24 -3.19 13.94
N PHE A 240 12.71 -2.21 13.19
CA PHE A 240 13.53 -1.38 12.29
C PHE A 240 14.59 -0.59 13.05
N PHE A 241 14.25 0.02 14.18
CA PHE A 241 15.23 0.75 15.01
C PHE A 241 16.33 -0.15 15.57
N ILE A 242 16.04 -1.43 15.84
CA ILE A 242 16.99 -2.39 16.39
C ILE A 242 17.89 -2.99 15.29
N LEU A 243 17.28 -3.40 14.17
CA LEU A 243 17.96 -4.18 13.12
C LEU A 243 18.61 -3.31 12.04
N PHE A 244 18.10 -2.09 11.83
CA PHE A 244 18.58 -1.15 10.81
C PHE A 244 18.90 0.24 11.39
N PRO A 245 19.71 0.34 12.47
CA PRO A 245 19.92 1.60 13.19
C PRO A 245 20.60 2.68 12.32
N ALA A 246 21.46 2.28 11.38
CA ALA A 246 22.15 3.20 10.48
C ALA A 246 21.16 3.87 9.50
N GLN A 247 20.27 3.09 8.90
CA GLN A 247 19.22 3.60 8.02
C GLN A 247 18.22 4.44 8.80
N MET A 248 17.83 4.00 10.00
CA MET A 248 16.90 4.73 10.86
C MET A 248 17.48 6.04 11.42
N ALA A 249 18.79 6.28 11.31
CA ALA A 249 19.38 7.59 11.64
C ALA A 249 19.07 8.66 10.57
N ASP A 250 18.85 8.24 9.31
CA ASP A 250 18.37 9.14 8.26
C ASP A 250 16.87 9.38 8.43
N LYS A 251 16.47 10.65 8.54
CA LYS A 251 15.07 11.03 8.73
C LYS A 251 14.19 10.62 7.56
N THR A 252 14.71 10.74 6.33
CA THR A 252 13.98 10.37 5.11
C THR A 252 13.60 8.89 5.16
N PHE A 253 14.57 8.02 5.47
CA PHE A 253 14.31 6.61 5.69
C PHE A 253 13.42 6.36 6.92
N MET A 254 13.68 6.98 8.08
CA MET A 254 12.92 6.77 9.33
C MET A 254 11.41 6.99 9.16
N MET A 255 11.01 8.00 8.39
CA MET A 255 9.60 8.29 8.12
C MET A 255 8.92 7.17 7.32
N ALA A 256 9.66 6.49 6.44
CA ALA A 256 9.12 5.47 5.55
C ALA A 256 8.47 4.29 6.30
N PRO A 257 9.14 3.54 7.20
CA PRO A 257 8.50 2.43 7.90
C PRO A 257 7.41 2.91 8.86
N ILE A 258 7.53 4.09 9.47
CA ILE A 258 6.50 4.63 10.36
C ILE A 258 5.19 4.87 9.60
N ILE A 259 5.24 5.55 8.45
CA ILE A 259 4.06 5.79 7.63
C ILE A 259 3.57 4.47 7.02
N TYR A 260 4.48 3.68 6.46
CA TYR A 260 4.15 2.46 5.71
C TYR A 260 3.44 1.42 6.56
N PHE A 261 3.99 1.05 7.72
CA PHE A 261 3.39 0.02 8.57
C PHE A 261 2.17 0.51 9.36
N MET A 262 1.90 1.83 9.37
CA MET A 262 0.68 2.42 9.91
C MET A 262 -0.35 2.75 8.81
N CYS A 263 -0.21 2.17 7.62
CA CYS A 263 -1.24 2.20 6.57
C CYS A 263 -2.30 1.10 6.76
N PRO A 264 -3.53 1.30 6.23
CA PRO A 264 -4.55 0.26 6.27
C PRO A 264 -4.13 -0.93 5.41
N THR A 265 -4.93 -1.98 5.38
CA THR A 265 -4.77 -3.06 4.40
C THR A 265 -5.01 -2.55 2.97
N GLY A 266 -4.28 -3.12 2.01
CA GLY A 266 -4.40 -2.76 0.61
C GLY A 266 -5.80 -2.91 0.01
N PHE A 267 -6.27 -1.91 -0.73
CA PHE A 267 -7.50 -1.96 -1.53
C PHE A 267 -7.42 -3.05 -2.60
N GLY A 268 -6.23 -3.22 -3.18
CA GLY A 268 -5.95 -4.30 -4.13
C GLY A 268 -6.12 -5.70 -3.55
N LEU A 269 -6.15 -5.84 -2.21
CA LEU A 269 -6.34 -7.11 -1.55
C LEU A 269 -7.82 -7.52 -1.49
N MET A 270 -8.76 -6.58 -1.49
CA MET A 270 -10.18 -6.90 -1.29
C MET A 270 -10.70 -7.95 -2.31
N PRO A 271 -10.39 -7.88 -3.61
CA PRO A 271 -10.78 -8.91 -4.57
C PRO A 271 -10.06 -10.26 -4.36
N VAL A 272 -8.85 -10.24 -3.80
CA VAL A 272 -8.05 -11.45 -3.54
C VAL A 272 -8.67 -12.26 -2.40
N ILE A 273 -9.15 -11.59 -1.35
CA ILE A 273 -9.77 -12.23 -0.19
C ILE A 273 -11.29 -12.42 -0.33
N ALA A 274 -11.91 -11.83 -1.34
CA ALA A 274 -13.34 -11.95 -1.60
C ALA A 274 -13.87 -13.40 -1.67
N PRO A 275 -13.13 -14.40 -2.20
CA PRO A 275 -13.57 -15.79 -2.16
C PRO A 275 -13.74 -16.37 -0.74
N LEU A 276 -13.18 -15.72 0.28
CA LEU A 276 -13.36 -16.11 1.68
C LEU A 276 -14.65 -15.54 2.29
N TYR A 277 -15.25 -14.52 1.68
CA TYR A 277 -16.45 -13.89 2.22
C TYR A 277 -17.64 -14.84 2.17
N LYS A 278 -18.41 -14.87 3.26
CA LYS A 278 -19.62 -15.69 3.38
C LYS A 278 -20.87 -14.93 2.95
N ASP A 279 -20.88 -13.61 3.13
CA ASP A 279 -21.99 -12.73 2.83
C ASP A 279 -21.52 -11.29 2.54
N GLU A 280 -22.45 -10.38 2.23
CA GLU A 280 -22.16 -8.97 1.99
C GLU A 280 -21.70 -8.22 3.26
N ASP A 281 -21.95 -8.77 4.45
CA ASP A 281 -21.52 -8.17 5.71
C ASP A 281 -19.99 -8.30 5.87
N ASP A 282 -19.38 -9.41 5.42
CA ASP A 282 -17.91 -9.56 5.39
C ASP A 282 -17.23 -8.52 4.47
N ALA A 283 -17.81 -8.27 3.30
CA ALA A 283 -17.32 -7.26 2.36
C ALA A 283 -17.47 -5.84 2.94
N SER A 284 -18.60 -5.58 3.60
CA SER A 284 -18.87 -4.32 4.28
C SER A 284 -17.92 -4.10 5.46
N PHE A 285 -17.64 -5.15 6.24
CA PHE A 285 -16.69 -5.14 7.34
C PHE A 285 -15.28 -4.78 6.85
N THR A 286 -14.81 -5.43 5.78
CA THR A 286 -13.48 -5.17 5.20
C THR A 286 -13.36 -3.72 4.75
N SER A 287 -14.37 -3.22 4.05
CA SER A 287 -14.40 -1.84 3.57
C SER A 287 -14.35 -0.86 4.74
N ALA A 288 -15.20 -1.06 5.76
CA ALA A 288 -15.22 -0.22 6.95
C ALA A 288 -13.90 -0.29 7.75
N PHE A 289 -13.29 -1.47 7.86
CA PHE A 289 -11.98 -1.64 8.50
C PHE A 289 -10.91 -0.77 7.83
N VAL A 290 -10.82 -0.84 6.50
CA VAL A 290 -9.86 -0.04 5.72
C VAL A 290 -10.15 1.46 5.88
N SER A 291 -11.41 1.88 5.72
CA SER A 291 -11.80 3.30 5.83
C SER A 291 -11.56 3.88 7.23
N ILE A 292 -11.79 3.13 8.31
CA ILE A 292 -11.54 3.60 9.68
C ILE A 292 -10.04 3.61 9.97
N PHE A 293 -9.29 2.60 9.52
CA PHE A 293 -7.84 2.58 9.70
C PHE A 293 -7.14 3.71 8.94
N MET A 294 -7.68 4.17 7.80
CA MET A 294 -7.20 5.37 7.12
C MET A 294 -7.16 6.60 8.03
N ILE A 295 -8.11 6.76 8.96
CA ILE A 295 -8.09 7.87 9.92
C ILE A 295 -6.86 7.78 10.82
N ILE A 296 -6.51 6.57 11.29
CA ILE A 296 -5.30 6.33 12.07
C ILE A 296 -4.05 6.65 11.25
N THR A 297 -4.00 6.21 9.99
CA THR A 297 -2.91 6.52 9.07
C THR A 297 -2.71 8.02 8.91
N LEU A 298 -3.79 8.79 8.76
CA LEU A 298 -3.72 10.25 8.64
C LEU A 298 -3.27 10.93 9.93
N ILE A 299 -3.65 10.40 11.09
CA ILE A 299 -3.14 10.87 12.39
C ILE A 299 -1.64 10.62 12.48
N VAL A 300 -1.18 9.39 12.20
CA VAL A 300 0.26 9.05 12.22
C VAL A 300 1.04 9.91 11.22
N TYR A 301 0.54 10.05 9.99
CA TYR A 301 1.11 10.95 8.99
C TYR A 301 1.25 12.38 9.52
N THR A 302 0.21 12.91 10.14
CA THR A 302 0.25 14.25 10.75
C THR A 302 1.30 14.36 11.84
N LEU A 303 1.41 13.36 12.71
CA LEU A 303 2.44 13.31 13.76
C LEU A 303 3.84 13.26 13.15
N VAL A 304 4.06 12.45 12.10
CA VAL A 304 5.34 12.38 11.40
C VAL A 304 5.72 13.74 10.80
N VAL A 305 4.78 14.42 10.16
CA VAL A 305 5.02 15.76 9.58
C VAL A 305 5.30 16.81 10.65
N ILE A 306 4.68 16.72 11.82
CA ILE A 306 4.87 17.72 12.89
C ILE A 306 6.18 17.49 13.65
N PHE A 307 6.54 16.23 13.90
CA PHE A 307 7.60 15.90 14.86
C PHE A 307 8.89 15.37 14.22
N ILE A 308 8.87 14.94 12.95
CA ILE A 308 10.03 14.31 12.30
C ILE A 308 10.50 15.13 11.09
N ALA A 309 9.58 15.45 10.18
CA ALA A 309 9.83 16.22 8.94
C ALA A 309 10.26 17.66 9.23
#